data_AF-A0A0N9ICP3-F1
#
_entry.id   AF-A0A0N9ICP3-F1
#
_cell.length_a   1.000
_cell.length_b   1.000
_cell.length_c   1.000
_cell.angle_alpha   90.00
_cell.angle_beta   90.00
_cell.angle_gamma   90.00
#
_symmetry.space_group_name_H-M   'P 1'
#
loop_
_entity.id
_entity.type
_entity.pdbx_description
1 polymer ?
#
loop_
_entity_poly.entity_id
_entity_poly.type
_entity_poly.pdbx_seq_one_letter_code
_entity_poly.pdbx_strand_id
1 'polypeptide(L)'
;MGAPVSAPPTQWSDSVRRMARSARTTPGRLGIIASALVALSVLTGLFAALALQAKQDTISGLAEHREPLSAAAQQIYRSLSDADATASSAFLSGGAEPAALRERYEIDMAQAGAALAKAASDVGGIAGAEKQVDTLGQQLPVYAGLIETARTNNRFGLPIGAAYLREASTLMRTKLLPAAQELYRIDIGRLTDEQDDAAGFPWLTVALTLVLLGSLIATQVYLTRRTNRLINTGLLVASVAVGIGLIWGVAAGWASAAAVGSARDDGSQQVDVLVQARIVALTCRADETLTLVARGDGTAYEEEWQKLAPTISGKGENDKDLLAKARAAASDPAISQQVRAAIDNAQAWQEAHRKLREMDDSGQYDKAVAIAVGDDDKDAATAFNKLDENLSSAIQKGREKFVESTSSAQNALTGLVPGVAVLALIGAGGALMGIRQRLREYR
;
A
#
# COMPACT_ATOMS: atom_id res chain seq x y z
N MET A 1 -38.25 25.59 65.48
CA MET A 1 -36.79 25.44 65.37
C MET A 1 -36.49 24.02 64.92
N GLY A 2 -36.27 23.80 63.62
CA GLY A 2 -35.87 22.50 63.08
C GLY A 2 -34.35 22.39 63.13
N ALA A 3 -33.83 21.38 63.82
CA ALA A 3 -32.40 21.08 63.86
C ALA A 3 -31.91 20.55 62.49
N PRO A 4 -30.70 20.92 62.04
CA PRO A 4 -30.19 20.46 60.76
C PRO A 4 -29.77 18.99 60.84
N VAL A 5 -30.29 18.18 59.90
CA VAL A 5 -29.87 16.79 59.69
C VAL A 5 -28.48 16.81 59.08
N SER A 6 -27.47 16.42 59.86
CA SER A 6 -26.10 16.21 59.36
C SER A 6 -26.05 15.05 58.38
N ALA A 7 -25.63 15.31 57.15
CA ALA A 7 -25.44 14.29 56.12
C ALA A 7 -24.43 13.21 56.58
N PRO A 8 -24.65 11.93 56.26
CA PRO A 8 -23.73 10.85 56.63
C PRO A 8 -22.36 11.05 55.94
N PRO A 9 -21.25 10.73 56.62
CA PRO A 9 -19.92 10.83 56.03
C PRO A 9 -19.84 9.92 54.80
N THR A 10 -19.45 10.48 53.66
CA THR A 10 -19.25 9.74 52.43
C THR A 10 -18.12 8.72 52.62
N GLN A 11 -18.36 7.44 52.31
CA GLN A 11 -17.40 6.33 52.46
C GLN A 11 -16.03 6.58 51.80
N TRP A 12 -15.97 7.46 50.80
CA TRP A 12 -14.75 7.94 50.17
C TRP A 12 -13.82 8.67 51.15
N SER A 13 -14.37 9.49 52.05
CA SER A 13 -13.59 10.30 52.99
C SER A 13 -12.89 9.47 54.08
N ASP A 14 -13.51 8.37 54.52
CA ASP A 14 -12.93 7.45 55.52
C ASP A 14 -11.89 6.51 54.94
N SER A 15 -12.02 6.19 53.65
CA SER A 15 -11.04 5.37 52.91
C SER A 15 -9.75 6.16 52.70
N VAL A 16 -9.87 7.44 52.29
CA VAL A 16 -8.74 8.37 52.14
C VAL A 16 -8.04 8.64 53.48
N ARG A 17 -8.79 8.85 54.58
CA ARG A 17 -8.19 9.05 55.92
C ARG A 17 -7.49 7.82 56.49
N ARG A 18 -7.94 6.61 56.16
CA ARG A 18 -7.26 5.36 56.55
C ARG A 18 -5.99 5.13 55.74
N MET A 19 -6.00 5.40 54.44
CA MET A 19 -4.79 5.42 53.61
C MET A 19 -3.76 6.44 54.13
N ALA A 20 -4.20 7.64 54.51
CA ALA A 20 -3.33 8.68 55.06
C ALA A 20 -2.69 8.32 56.42
N ARG A 21 -3.41 7.61 57.31
CA ARG A 21 -2.86 7.11 58.59
C ARG A 21 -1.91 5.92 58.41
N SER A 22 -2.21 5.03 57.48
CA SER A 22 -1.32 3.90 57.11
C SER A 22 0.00 4.39 56.49
N ALA A 23 -0.04 5.47 55.69
CA ALA A 23 1.16 6.07 55.07
C ALA A 23 2.19 6.64 56.07
N ARG A 24 1.85 6.78 57.35
CA ARG A 24 2.78 7.21 58.41
C ARG A 24 3.58 6.06 59.03
N THR A 25 3.18 4.80 58.83
CA THR A 25 3.91 3.63 59.35
C THR A 25 4.77 2.99 58.26
N THR A 26 5.94 2.46 58.64
CA THR A 26 6.86 1.73 57.73
C THR A 26 6.16 0.61 56.93
N PRO A 27 5.31 -0.25 57.53
CA PRO A 27 4.59 -1.28 56.77
C PRO A 27 3.49 -0.72 55.84
N GLY A 28 2.82 0.38 56.20
CA GLY A 28 1.80 0.99 55.34
C GLY A 28 2.36 1.63 54.08
N ARG A 29 3.55 2.26 54.16
CA ARG A 29 4.27 2.79 52.99
C ARG A 29 4.66 1.68 51.99
N LEU A 30 5.13 0.53 52.49
CA LEU A 30 5.48 -0.62 51.63
C LEU A 30 4.26 -1.20 50.92
N GLY A 31 3.10 -1.23 51.59
CA GLY A 31 1.83 -1.65 50.97
C GLY A 31 1.42 -0.74 49.81
N ILE A 32 1.53 0.59 49.97
CA ILE A 32 1.22 1.56 48.91
C ILE A 32 2.17 1.38 47.71
N ILE A 33 3.48 1.23 47.95
CA ILE A 33 4.47 0.99 46.88
C ILE A 33 4.14 -0.31 46.13
N ALA A 34 3.78 -1.39 46.85
CA ALA A 34 3.39 -2.64 46.21
C ALA A 34 2.17 -2.49 45.31
N SER A 35 1.11 -1.85 45.82
CA SER A 35 -0.10 -1.60 45.05
C SER A 35 0.19 -0.72 43.83
N ALA A 36 1.03 0.32 43.98
CA ALA A 36 1.40 1.21 42.89
C ALA A 36 2.22 0.48 41.81
N LEU A 37 3.20 -0.35 42.19
CA LEU A 37 3.99 -1.13 41.24
C LEU A 37 3.15 -2.18 40.52
N VAL A 38 2.24 -2.86 41.21
CA VAL A 38 1.32 -3.82 40.58
C VAL A 38 0.40 -3.11 39.59
N ALA A 39 -0.19 -1.98 39.98
CA ALA A 39 -1.04 -1.19 39.09
C ALA A 39 -0.28 -0.69 37.87
N LEU A 40 0.95 -0.19 38.05
CA LEU A 40 1.80 0.27 36.96
C LEU A 40 2.19 -0.90 36.03
N SER A 41 2.55 -2.07 36.56
CA SER A 41 2.85 -3.25 35.75
C SER A 41 1.66 -3.70 34.90
N VAL A 42 0.45 -3.73 35.48
CA VAL A 42 -0.77 -4.11 34.77
C VAL A 42 -1.11 -3.09 33.69
N LEU A 43 -1.06 -1.79 34.01
CA LEU A 43 -1.33 -0.73 33.04
C LEU A 43 -0.32 -0.76 31.90
N THR A 44 0.98 -0.81 32.20
CA THR A 44 2.03 -0.89 31.16
C THR A 44 1.86 -2.12 30.28
N GLY A 45 1.58 -3.29 30.87
CA GLY A 45 1.33 -4.52 30.12
C GLY A 45 0.10 -4.43 29.21
N LEU A 46 -1.00 -3.84 29.70
CA LEU A 46 -2.22 -3.63 28.92
C LEU A 46 -1.99 -2.66 27.76
N PHE A 47 -1.37 -1.50 28.01
CA PHE A 47 -1.04 -0.53 26.96
C PHE A 47 -0.08 -1.11 25.92
N ALA A 48 0.92 -1.89 26.35
CA ALA A 48 1.83 -2.56 25.45
C ALA A 48 1.12 -3.60 24.57
N ALA A 49 0.24 -4.41 25.14
CA ALA A 49 -0.54 -5.39 24.39
C ALA A 49 -1.47 -4.72 23.38
N LEU A 50 -2.19 -3.67 23.77
CA LEU A 50 -3.09 -2.93 22.87
C LEU A 50 -2.34 -2.22 21.73
N ALA A 51 -1.22 -1.55 22.05
CA ALA A 51 -0.41 -0.88 21.04
C ALA A 51 0.17 -1.87 20.02
N LEU A 52 0.60 -3.04 20.49
CA LEU A 52 1.13 -4.09 19.64
C LEU A 52 0.05 -4.77 18.80
N GLN A 53 -1.14 -5.02 19.37
CA GLN A 53 -2.27 -5.56 18.63
C GLN A 53 -2.70 -4.60 17.52
N ALA A 54 -2.86 -3.31 17.84
CA ALA A 54 -3.19 -2.29 16.85
C ALA A 54 -2.15 -2.26 15.70
N LYS A 55 -0.86 -2.36 16.03
CA LYS A 55 0.20 -2.42 15.02
C LYS A 55 0.13 -3.69 14.15
N GLN A 56 -0.17 -4.84 14.73
CA GLN A 56 -0.37 -6.08 13.97
C GLN A 56 -1.56 -5.97 13.03
N ASP A 57 -2.69 -5.42 13.51
CA ASP A 57 -3.90 -5.23 12.72
C ASP A 57 -3.66 -4.28 11.53
N THR A 58 -2.91 -3.18 11.75
CA THR A 58 -2.51 -2.27 10.68
C THR A 58 -1.63 -2.98 9.64
N ILE A 59 -0.61 -3.73 10.07
CA ILE A 59 0.29 -4.44 9.15
C ILE A 59 -0.46 -5.53 8.37
N SER A 60 -1.38 -6.28 8.99
CA SER A 60 -2.21 -7.26 8.25
C SER A 60 -3.11 -6.58 7.23
N GLY A 61 -3.68 -5.41 7.56
CA GLY A 61 -4.52 -4.64 6.65
C GLY A 61 -3.79 -4.21 5.38
N LEU A 62 -2.48 -3.94 5.46
CA LEU A 62 -1.65 -3.55 4.30
C LEU A 62 -1.65 -4.62 3.20
N ALA A 63 -1.41 -5.89 3.55
CA ALA A 63 -1.33 -6.99 2.58
C ALA A 63 -2.70 -7.58 2.22
N GLU A 64 -3.62 -7.68 3.17
CA GLU A 64 -4.90 -8.38 2.95
C GLU A 64 -5.97 -7.47 2.30
N HIS A 65 -5.88 -6.16 2.50
CA HIS A 65 -6.91 -5.22 2.07
C HIS A 65 -6.38 -4.11 1.16
N ARG A 66 -5.33 -3.40 1.58
CA ARG A 66 -4.85 -2.20 0.85
C ARG A 66 -4.15 -2.52 -0.47
N GLU A 67 -3.24 -3.48 -0.48
CA GLU A 67 -2.57 -3.88 -1.72
C GLU A 67 -3.57 -4.38 -2.78
N PRO A 68 -4.53 -5.28 -2.46
CA PRO A 68 -5.51 -5.72 -3.44
C PRO A 68 -6.41 -4.62 -4.01
N LEU A 69 -6.71 -3.57 -3.22
CA LEU A 69 -7.49 -2.42 -3.68
C LEU A 69 -6.68 -1.55 -4.63
N SER A 70 -5.44 -1.21 -4.28
CA SER A 70 -4.53 -0.49 -5.18
C SER A 70 -4.29 -1.29 -6.48
N ALA A 71 -4.15 -2.60 -6.36
CA ALA A 71 -4.04 -3.50 -7.50
C ALA A 71 -5.30 -3.50 -8.37
N ALA A 72 -6.50 -3.50 -7.78
CA ALA A 72 -7.76 -3.40 -8.51
C ALA A 72 -7.87 -2.05 -9.25
N ALA A 73 -7.56 -0.93 -8.60
CA ALA A 73 -7.59 0.38 -9.24
C ALA A 73 -6.64 0.46 -10.45
N GLN A 74 -5.43 -0.09 -10.33
CA GLN A 74 -4.48 -0.19 -11.44
C GLN A 74 -4.97 -1.15 -12.54
N GLN A 75 -5.63 -2.25 -12.18
CA GLN A 75 -6.20 -3.19 -13.14
C GLN A 75 -7.29 -2.54 -13.98
N ILE A 76 -8.12 -1.66 -13.39
CA ILE A 76 -9.11 -0.87 -14.14
C ILE A 76 -8.40 -0.06 -15.24
N TYR A 77 -7.37 0.72 -14.89
CA TYR A 77 -6.63 1.50 -15.89
C TYR A 77 -6.05 0.60 -16.99
N ARG A 78 -5.34 -0.47 -16.59
CA ARG A 78 -4.72 -1.43 -17.52
C ARG A 78 -5.75 -1.93 -18.53
N SER A 79 -6.81 -2.53 -18.04
CA SER A 79 -7.77 -3.23 -18.88
C SER A 79 -8.53 -2.26 -19.77
N LEU A 80 -8.90 -1.08 -19.26
CA LEU A 80 -9.56 -0.07 -20.08
C LEU A 80 -8.66 0.47 -21.20
N SER A 81 -7.38 0.68 -20.92
CA SER A 81 -6.45 1.16 -21.92
C SER A 81 -6.11 0.09 -22.97
N ASP A 82 -5.97 -1.17 -22.56
CA ASP A 82 -5.72 -2.28 -23.49
C ASP A 82 -6.96 -2.55 -24.36
N ALA A 83 -8.16 -2.44 -23.80
CA ALA A 83 -9.41 -2.54 -24.55
C ALA A 83 -9.50 -1.47 -25.65
N ASP A 84 -9.15 -0.21 -25.36
CA ASP A 84 -9.19 0.90 -26.34
C ASP A 84 -8.16 0.73 -27.46
N ALA A 85 -6.94 0.31 -27.10
CA ALA A 85 -5.89 0.02 -28.08
C ALA A 85 -6.24 -1.20 -28.95
N THR A 86 -6.81 -2.25 -28.36
CA THR A 86 -7.26 -3.45 -29.04
C THR A 86 -8.41 -3.15 -30.00
N ALA A 87 -9.41 -2.38 -29.56
CA ALA A 87 -10.54 -1.98 -30.39
C ALA A 87 -10.08 -1.11 -31.58
N SER A 88 -9.12 -0.21 -31.36
CA SER A 88 -8.54 0.62 -32.42
C SER A 88 -7.73 -0.19 -33.42
N SER A 89 -6.92 -1.16 -32.94
CA SER A 89 -6.14 -2.06 -33.79
C SER A 89 -7.05 -2.97 -34.63
N ALA A 90 -8.09 -3.54 -34.02
CA ALA A 90 -9.14 -4.30 -34.69
C ALA A 90 -9.84 -3.50 -35.78
N PHE A 91 -10.08 -2.21 -35.53
CA PHE A 91 -10.69 -1.32 -36.51
C PHE A 91 -9.78 -1.09 -37.72
N LEU A 92 -8.48 -0.87 -37.49
CA LEU A 92 -7.47 -0.66 -38.55
C LEU A 92 -7.31 -1.87 -39.48
N SER A 93 -7.52 -3.10 -38.99
CA SER A 93 -7.48 -4.31 -39.84
C SER A 93 -8.53 -4.28 -40.97
N GLY A 94 -9.61 -3.53 -40.81
CA GLY A 94 -10.69 -3.38 -41.80
C GLY A 94 -11.57 -4.63 -41.96
N GLY A 95 -12.80 -4.43 -42.43
CA GLY A 95 -13.71 -5.54 -42.74
C GLY A 95 -14.19 -6.30 -41.50
N ALA A 96 -14.05 -7.64 -41.52
CA ALA A 96 -14.42 -8.48 -40.38
C ALA A 96 -13.29 -8.48 -39.33
N GLU A 97 -13.62 -8.06 -38.12
CA GLU A 97 -12.68 -8.03 -37.00
C GLU A 97 -12.05 -9.41 -36.73
N PRO A 98 -10.72 -9.48 -36.52
CA PRO A 98 -10.06 -10.71 -36.11
C PRO A 98 -10.59 -11.24 -34.78
N ALA A 99 -10.96 -12.53 -34.72
CA ALA A 99 -11.56 -13.15 -33.54
C ALA A 99 -10.69 -13.02 -32.28
N ALA A 100 -9.36 -13.10 -32.41
CA ALA A 100 -8.43 -12.96 -31.29
C ALA A 100 -8.45 -11.54 -30.67
N LEU A 101 -8.56 -10.50 -31.49
CA LEU A 101 -8.66 -9.12 -30.97
C LEU A 101 -10.03 -8.87 -30.32
N ARG A 102 -11.09 -9.46 -30.87
CA ARG A 102 -12.42 -9.42 -30.25
C ARG A 102 -12.42 -10.07 -28.86
N GLU A 103 -11.85 -11.26 -28.75
CA GLU A 103 -11.74 -11.98 -27.48
C GLU A 103 -10.92 -11.20 -26.45
N ARG A 104 -9.77 -10.63 -26.85
CA ARG A 104 -8.95 -9.79 -25.97
C ARG A 104 -9.72 -8.59 -25.43
N TYR A 105 -10.43 -7.85 -26.31
CA TYR A 105 -11.29 -6.73 -25.90
C TYR A 105 -12.35 -7.15 -24.87
N GLU A 106 -13.03 -8.28 -25.09
CA GLU A 106 -14.06 -8.77 -24.18
C GLU A 106 -13.48 -9.18 -22.81
N ILE A 107 -12.31 -9.82 -22.80
CA ILE A 107 -11.58 -10.17 -21.58
C ILE A 107 -11.21 -8.90 -20.81
N ASP A 108 -10.67 -7.89 -21.48
CA ASP A 108 -10.28 -6.63 -20.85
C ASP A 108 -11.49 -5.91 -20.25
N MET A 109 -12.60 -5.82 -20.98
CA MET A 109 -13.83 -5.22 -20.46
C MET A 109 -14.38 -5.98 -19.23
N ALA A 110 -14.29 -7.31 -19.23
CA ALA A 110 -14.69 -8.12 -18.09
C ALA A 110 -13.77 -7.92 -16.88
N GLN A 111 -12.45 -7.86 -17.09
CA GLN A 111 -11.45 -7.59 -16.06
C GLN A 111 -11.62 -6.19 -15.46
N ALA A 112 -11.85 -5.17 -16.29
CA ALA A 112 -12.13 -3.80 -15.85
C ALA A 112 -13.39 -3.74 -14.98
N GLY A 113 -14.47 -4.42 -15.39
CA GLY A 113 -15.71 -4.50 -14.62
C GLY A 113 -15.54 -5.20 -13.27
N ALA A 114 -14.82 -6.32 -13.23
CA ALA A 114 -14.53 -7.03 -11.98
C ALA A 114 -13.66 -6.21 -11.04
N ALA A 115 -12.62 -5.54 -11.56
CA ALA A 115 -11.75 -4.67 -10.79
C ALA A 115 -12.50 -3.43 -10.26
N LEU A 116 -13.39 -2.84 -11.06
CA LEU A 116 -14.28 -1.76 -10.63
C LEU A 116 -15.20 -2.20 -9.50
N ALA A 117 -15.80 -3.38 -9.57
CA ALA A 117 -16.63 -3.91 -8.50
C ALA A 117 -15.83 -4.13 -7.20
N LYS A 118 -14.58 -4.59 -7.31
CA LYS A 118 -13.68 -4.72 -6.16
C LYS A 118 -13.34 -3.36 -5.55
N ALA A 119 -12.97 -2.37 -6.37
CA ALA A 119 -12.66 -1.02 -5.90
C ALA A 119 -13.88 -0.37 -5.22
N ALA A 120 -15.07 -0.52 -5.82
CA ALA A 120 -16.33 -0.02 -5.27
C ALA A 120 -16.70 -0.59 -3.90
N SER A 121 -16.13 -1.73 -3.51
CA SER A 121 -16.42 -2.36 -2.21
C SER A 121 -15.81 -1.62 -0.99
N ASP A 122 -14.84 -0.72 -1.20
CA ASP A 122 -14.12 0.00 -0.11
C ASP A 122 -14.09 1.53 -0.27
N VAL A 123 -14.92 2.11 -1.15
CA VAL A 123 -14.91 3.59 -1.36
C VAL A 123 -15.68 4.39 -0.31
N GLY A 124 -16.45 3.72 0.56
CA GLY A 124 -17.37 4.38 1.49
C GLY A 124 -16.68 5.39 2.40
N GLY A 125 -17.18 6.64 2.39
CA GLY A 125 -16.66 7.72 3.22
C GLY A 125 -15.49 8.49 2.59
N ILE A 126 -15.18 8.22 1.32
CA ILE A 126 -14.10 8.88 0.57
C ILE A 126 -14.70 9.50 -0.69
N ALA A 127 -15.21 10.72 -0.55
CA ALA A 127 -15.90 11.44 -1.64
C ALA A 127 -15.10 11.50 -2.95
N GLY A 128 -13.76 11.55 -2.87
CA GLY A 128 -12.89 11.51 -4.04
C GLY A 128 -12.95 10.17 -4.80
N ALA A 129 -12.90 9.05 -4.09
CA ALA A 129 -12.93 7.71 -4.67
C ALA A 129 -14.34 7.35 -5.17
N GLU A 130 -15.38 7.70 -4.39
CA GLU A 130 -16.79 7.54 -4.76
C GLU A 130 -17.07 8.19 -6.12
N LYS A 131 -16.63 9.44 -6.30
CA LYS A 131 -16.79 10.17 -7.56
C LYS A 131 -16.15 9.46 -8.76
N GLN A 132 -14.96 8.86 -8.58
CA GLN A 132 -14.30 8.17 -9.69
C GLN A 132 -14.96 6.84 -10.02
N VAL A 133 -15.38 6.07 -9.02
CA VAL A 133 -16.17 4.84 -9.21
C VAL A 133 -17.48 5.15 -9.91
N ASP A 134 -18.19 6.22 -9.52
CA ASP A 134 -19.41 6.66 -10.19
C ASP A 134 -19.17 7.03 -11.66
N THR A 135 -18.08 7.77 -11.93
CA THR A 135 -17.71 8.15 -13.30
C THR A 135 -17.43 6.89 -14.14
N LEU A 136 -16.64 5.96 -13.62
CA LEU A 136 -16.32 4.69 -14.30
C LEU A 136 -17.59 3.87 -14.56
N GLY A 137 -18.43 3.69 -13.54
CA GLY A 137 -19.67 2.92 -13.63
C GLY A 137 -20.69 3.48 -14.63
N GLN A 138 -20.77 4.81 -14.76
CA GLN A 138 -21.68 5.46 -15.70
C GLN A 138 -21.15 5.48 -17.14
N GLN A 139 -19.84 5.70 -17.32
CA GLN A 139 -19.26 5.92 -18.65
C GLN A 139 -18.82 4.64 -19.35
N LEU A 140 -18.52 3.56 -18.60
CA LEU A 140 -18.06 2.30 -19.20
C LEU A 140 -19.09 1.66 -20.14
N PRO A 141 -20.40 1.61 -19.81
CA PRO A 141 -21.41 1.11 -20.74
C PRO A 141 -21.57 1.99 -21.99
N VAL A 142 -21.41 3.32 -21.85
CA VAL A 142 -21.48 4.27 -22.97
C VAL A 142 -20.33 4.01 -23.94
N TYR A 143 -19.11 3.85 -23.43
CA TYR A 143 -17.93 3.47 -24.20
C TYR A 143 -18.17 2.16 -24.98
N ALA A 144 -18.64 1.11 -24.30
CA ALA A 144 -18.92 -0.17 -24.94
C ALA A 144 -19.94 -0.03 -26.09
N GLY A 145 -21.00 0.76 -25.89
CA GLY A 145 -22.01 1.03 -26.94
C GLY A 145 -21.43 1.75 -28.16
N LEU A 146 -20.52 2.71 -27.97
CA LEU A 146 -19.84 3.39 -29.06
C LEU A 146 -18.93 2.45 -29.85
N ILE A 147 -18.17 1.58 -29.16
CA ILE A 147 -17.31 0.57 -29.81
C ILE A 147 -18.13 -0.40 -30.66
N GLU A 148 -19.25 -0.92 -30.14
CA GLU A 148 -20.10 -1.83 -30.92
C GLU A 148 -20.71 -1.13 -32.15
N THR A 149 -21.06 0.15 -32.02
CA THR A 149 -21.53 0.97 -33.15
C THR A 149 -20.43 1.18 -34.19
N ALA A 150 -19.21 1.49 -33.74
CA ALA A 150 -18.04 1.64 -34.61
C ALA A 150 -17.74 0.33 -35.36
N ARG A 151 -17.71 -0.80 -34.66
CA ARG A 151 -17.49 -2.14 -35.21
C ARG A 151 -18.53 -2.49 -36.28
N THR A 152 -19.81 -2.27 -35.98
CA THR A 152 -20.90 -2.56 -36.92
C THR A 152 -20.72 -1.77 -38.21
N ASN A 153 -20.44 -0.46 -38.12
CA ASN A 153 -20.20 0.38 -39.29
C ASN A 153 -18.92 0.00 -40.05
N ASN A 154 -17.84 -0.39 -39.34
CA ASN A 154 -16.61 -0.85 -39.98
C ASN A 154 -16.85 -2.10 -40.84
N ARG A 155 -17.68 -3.04 -40.34
CA ARG A 155 -18.06 -4.25 -41.06
C ARG A 155 -18.84 -3.97 -42.34
N PHE A 156 -19.59 -2.87 -42.39
CA PHE A 156 -20.27 -2.39 -43.60
C PHE A 156 -19.38 -1.48 -44.47
N GLY A 157 -18.12 -1.23 -44.08
CA GLY A 157 -17.22 -0.32 -44.78
C GLY A 157 -17.63 1.15 -44.73
N LEU A 158 -18.47 1.53 -43.76
CA LEU A 158 -19.01 2.88 -43.64
C LEU A 158 -18.01 3.79 -42.91
N PRO A 159 -17.59 4.93 -43.50
CA PRO A 159 -16.61 5.84 -42.89
C PRO A 159 -17.02 6.38 -41.50
N ILE A 160 -18.32 6.43 -41.21
CA ILE A 160 -18.85 6.89 -39.92
C ILE A 160 -18.41 5.99 -38.75
N GLY A 161 -18.00 4.74 -39.00
CA GLY A 161 -17.44 3.87 -37.97
C GLY A 161 -16.21 4.48 -37.30
N ALA A 162 -15.37 5.19 -38.07
CA ALA A 162 -14.18 5.85 -37.54
C ALA A 162 -14.54 7.05 -36.63
N ALA A 163 -15.66 7.72 -36.89
CA ALA A 163 -16.15 8.80 -36.03
C ALA A 163 -16.59 8.25 -34.66
N TYR A 164 -17.35 7.15 -34.63
CA TYR A 164 -17.75 6.49 -33.38
C TYR A 164 -16.56 5.94 -32.60
N LEU A 165 -15.55 5.36 -33.29
CA LEU A 165 -14.34 4.90 -32.63
C LEU A 165 -13.58 6.07 -31.97
N ARG A 166 -13.40 7.18 -32.68
CA ARG A 166 -12.76 8.37 -32.12
C ARG A 166 -13.54 8.96 -30.95
N GLU A 167 -14.87 8.96 -31.00
CA GLU A 167 -15.71 9.38 -29.89
C GLU A 167 -15.56 8.46 -28.67
N ALA A 168 -15.55 7.14 -28.89
CA ALA A 168 -15.29 6.15 -27.84
C ALA A 168 -13.93 6.37 -27.18
N SER A 169 -12.86 6.51 -27.97
CA SER A 169 -11.51 6.73 -27.45
C SER A 169 -11.37 8.10 -26.78
N THR A 170 -12.07 9.13 -27.26
CA THR A 170 -12.16 10.43 -26.58
C THR A 170 -12.80 10.27 -25.20
N LEU A 171 -13.89 9.52 -25.08
CA LEU A 171 -14.51 9.21 -23.79
C LEU A 171 -13.55 8.44 -22.88
N MET A 172 -12.84 7.45 -23.43
CA MET A 172 -11.83 6.68 -22.71
C MET A 172 -10.75 7.59 -22.11
N ARG A 173 -10.15 8.44 -22.93
CA ARG A 173 -9.01 9.30 -22.56
C ARG A 173 -9.38 10.49 -21.69
N THR A 174 -10.58 11.04 -21.85
CA THR A 174 -10.98 12.26 -21.13
C THR A 174 -11.78 11.99 -19.86
N LYS A 175 -12.35 10.80 -19.70
CA LYS A 175 -13.19 10.43 -18.54
C LYS A 175 -12.71 9.16 -17.86
N LEU A 176 -12.63 8.05 -18.57
CA LEU A 176 -12.42 6.73 -17.96
C LEU A 176 -11.00 6.56 -17.42
N LEU A 177 -9.97 6.75 -18.26
CA LEU A 177 -8.57 6.61 -17.84
C LEU A 177 -8.18 7.62 -16.75
N PRO A 178 -8.55 8.91 -16.82
CA PRO A 178 -8.29 9.85 -15.73
C PRO A 178 -9.01 9.47 -14.42
N ALA A 179 -10.24 8.96 -14.48
CA ALA A 179 -10.96 8.50 -13.29
C ALA A 179 -10.26 7.27 -12.67
N ALA A 180 -9.84 6.31 -13.49
CA ALA A 180 -9.09 5.13 -13.03
C ALA A 180 -7.72 5.53 -12.43
N GLN A 181 -7.01 6.47 -13.05
CA GLN A 181 -5.74 6.97 -12.56
C GLN A 181 -5.88 7.71 -11.23
N GLU A 182 -6.89 8.57 -11.08
CA GLU A 182 -7.13 9.29 -9.83
C GLU A 182 -7.58 8.34 -8.71
N LEU A 183 -8.39 7.33 -9.03
CA LEU A 183 -8.75 6.27 -8.08
C LEU A 183 -7.50 5.52 -7.59
N TYR A 184 -6.60 5.13 -8.50
CA TYR A 184 -5.32 4.53 -8.15
C TYR A 184 -4.45 5.46 -7.29
N ARG A 185 -4.39 6.76 -7.61
CA ARG A 185 -3.65 7.76 -6.84
C ARG A 185 -4.16 7.91 -5.41
N ILE A 186 -5.48 7.82 -5.22
CA ILE A 186 -6.11 7.84 -3.89
C ILE A 186 -5.71 6.58 -3.11
N ASP A 187 -5.83 5.40 -3.72
CA ASP A 187 -5.55 4.14 -3.03
C ASP A 187 -4.07 3.94 -2.70
N ILE A 188 -3.14 4.34 -3.59
CA ILE A 188 -1.70 4.30 -3.29
C ILE A 188 -1.30 5.31 -2.21
N GLY A 189 -1.97 6.47 -2.16
CA GLY A 189 -1.79 7.45 -1.09
C GLY A 189 -2.18 6.87 0.26
N ARG A 190 -3.36 6.24 0.35
CA ARG A 190 -3.82 5.57 1.57
C ARG A 190 -2.91 4.42 2.00
N LEU A 191 -2.42 3.63 1.05
CA LEU A 191 -1.45 2.58 1.33
C LEU A 191 -0.18 3.17 1.96
N THR A 192 0.31 4.28 1.41
CA THR A 192 1.52 4.95 1.90
C THR A 192 1.31 5.54 3.30
N ASP A 193 0.16 6.17 3.55
CA ASP A 193 -0.19 6.72 4.87
C ASP A 193 -0.24 5.62 5.94
N GLU A 194 -0.87 4.47 5.63
CA GLU A 194 -0.93 3.33 6.57
C GLU A 194 0.45 2.65 6.76
N GLN A 195 1.32 2.65 5.75
CA GLN A 195 2.71 2.21 5.92
C GLN A 195 3.49 3.14 6.85
N ASP A 196 3.31 4.45 6.74
CA ASP A 196 3.95 5.44 7.61
C ASP A 196 3.48 5.28 9.06
N ASP A 197 2.19 5.06 9.28
CA ASP A 197 1.64 4.72 10.61
C ASP A 197 2.19 3.40 11.15
N ALA A 198 2.29 2.36 10.31
CA ALA A 198 2.84 1.06 10.68
C ALA A 198 4.34 1.13 11.03
N ALA A 199 5.11 2.00 10.37
CA ALA A 199 6.52 2.24 10.67
C ALA A 199 6.74 3.04 11.97
N GLY A 200 5.70 3.70 12.49
CA GLY A 200 5.75 4.54 13.69
C GLY A 200 6.30 3.86 14.95
N PHE A 201 7.05 4.62 15.74
CA PHE A 201 7.65 4.16 17.00
C PHE A 201 6.68 4.38 18.19
N PRO A 202 6.43 3.36 19.05
CA PRO A 202 5.43 3.44 20.12
C PRO A 202 5.98 4.17 21.37
N TRP A 203 6.20 5.48 21.26
CA TRP A 203 6.80 6.33 22.30
C TRP A 203 6.11 6.21 23.67
N LEU A 204 4.79 6.19 23.70
CA LEU A 204 4.02 6.10 24.94
C LEU A 204 4.30 4.78 25.69
N THR A 205 4.27 3.66 24.98
CA THR A 205 4.52 2.33 25.54
C THR A 205 5.94 2.22 26.08
N VAL A 206 6.92 2.74 25.33
CA VAL A 206 8.34 2.75 25.75
C VAL A 206 8.52 3.62 26.99
N ALA A 207 7.92 4.81 27.03
CA ALA A 207 7.97 5.69 28.19
C ALA A 207 7.37 5.04 29.44
N LEU A 208 6.18 4.42 29.33
CA LEU A 208 5.54 3.70 30.44
C LEU A 208 6.40 2.53 30.95
N THR A 209 7.06 1.82 30.03
CA THR A 209 7.95 0.70 30.37
C THR A 209 9.21 1.18 31.09
N LEU A 210 9.80 2.30 30.66
CA LEU A 210 10.94 2.93 31.33
C LEU A 210 10.58 3.46 32.72
N VAL A 211 9.40 4.07 32.88
CA VAL A 211 8.91 4.53 34.18
C VAL A 211 8.69 3.35 35.14
N LEU A 212 8.14 2.23 34.65
CA LEU A 212 7.98 1.00 35.43
C LEU A 212 9.34 0.43 35.85
N LEU A 213 10.29 0.28 34.92
CA LEU A 213 11.62 -0.23 35.21
C LEU A 213 12.37 0.66 36.21
N GLY A 214 12.32 1.98 36.02
CA GLY A 214 12.89 2.96 36.94
C GLY A 214 12.26 2.88 38.33
N SER A 215 10.94 2.68 38.42
CA SER A 215 10.23 2.52 39.70
C SER A 215 10.62 1.24 40.44
N LEU A 216 10.82 0.13 39.71
CA LEU A 216 11.29 -1.14 40.27
C LEU A 216 12.72 -1.00 40.81
N ILE A 217 13.64 -0.41 40.04
CA ILE A 217 15.03 -0.18 40.43
C ILE A 217 15.10 0.77 41.64
N ALA A 218 14.36 1.88 41.62
CA ALA A 218 14.31 2.83 42.73
C ALA A 218 13.80 2.16 44.02
N THR A 219 12.78 1.30 43.91
CA THR A 219 12.26 0.52 45.05
C THR A 219 13.30 -0.47 45.56
N GLN A 220 14.04 -1.13 44.67
CA GLN A 220 15.13 -2.04 45.06
C GLN A 220 16.25 -1.29 45.80
N VAL A 221 16.72 -0.15 45.28
CA VAL A 221 17.76 0.68 45.92
C VAL A 221 17.28 1.21 47.27
N TYR A 222 16.02 1.66 47.36
CA TYR A 222 15.43 2.14 48.62
C TYR A 222 15.43 1.05 49.70
N LEU A 223 15.04 -0.18 49.35
CA LEU A 223 15.04 -1.30 50.28
C LEU A 223 16.46 -1.71 50.68
N THR A 224 17.40 -1.76 49.75
CA THR A 224 18.81 -2.11 50.04
C THR A 224 19.44 -1.10 51.00
N ARG A 225 19.26 0.20 50.76
CA ARG A 225 19.78 1.27 51.63
C ARG A 225 19.16 1.26 53.03
N ARG A 226 17.89 0.90 53.16
CA ARG A 226 17.18 0.92 54.45
C ARG A 226 17.36 -0.36 55.27
N THR A 227 17.66 -1.50 54.62
CA THR A 227 17.71 -2.82 55.28
C THR A 227 19.09 -3.49 55.24
N ASN A 228 20.10 -2.89 54.60
CA ASN A 228 21.47 -3.42 54.45
C ASN A 228 21.58 -4.85 53.87
N ARG A 229 20.50 -5.40 53.29
CA ARG A 229 20.52 -6.67 52.56
C ARG A 229 20.63 -6.41 51.06
N LEU A 230 21.52 -7.14 50.41
CA LEU A 230 22.01 -6.79 49.07
C LEU A 230 20.93 -6.86 47.97
N ILE A 231 20.04 -7.88 47.93
CA ILE A 231 19.09 -8.06 46.81
C ILE A 231 17.73 -8.62 47.29
N ASN A 232 16.62 -8.08 46.77
CA ASN A 232 15.29 -8.65 46.89
C ASN A 232 14.97 -9.48 45.64
N THR A 233 14.91 -10.81 45.78
CA THR A 233 14.74 -11.74 44.65
C THR A 233 13.46 -11.48 43.85
N GLY A 234 12.35 -11.10 44.51
CA GLY A 234 11.08 -10.82 43.80
C GLY A 234 11.13 -9.56 42.93
N LEU A 235 11.74 -8.48 43.44
CA LEU A 235 11.96 -7.24 42.67
C LEU A 235 12.99 -7.44 41.54
N LEU A 236 14.00 -8.29 41.77
CA LEU A 236 14.96 -8.65 40.74
C LEU A 236 14.27 -9.41 39.59
N VAL A 237 13.48 -10.44 39.90
CA VAL A 237 12.71 -11.19 38.90
C VAL A 237 11.78 -10.26 38.12
N ALA A 238 11.10 -9.33 38.80
CA ALA A 238 10.25 -8.35 38.14
C ALA A 238 11.02 -7.42 37.19
N SER A 239 12.16 -6.90 37.65
CA SER A 239 13.01 -6.01 36.84
C SER A 239 13.58 -6.72 35.62
N VAL A 240 14.01 -7.97 35.78
CA VAL A 240 14.51 -8.81 34.67
C VAL A 240 13.40 -9.11 33.68
N ALA A 241 12.19 -9.48 34.15
CA ALA A 241 11.06 -9.74 33.26
C ALA A 241 10.66 -8.50 32.44
N VAL A 242 10.56 -7.34 33.06
CA VAL A 242 10.29 -6.06 32.36
C VAL A 242 11.42 -5.70 31.40
N GLY A 243 12.68 -5.90 31.80
CA GLY A 243 13.85 -5.66 30.96
C GLY A 243 13.88 -6.55 29.71
N ILE A 244 13.61 -7.86 29.86
CA ILE A 244 13.49 -8.80 28.74
C ILE A 244 12.36 -8.37 27.80
N GLY A 245 11.19 -8.01 28.34
CA GLY A 245 10.07 -7.54 27.54
C GLY A 245 10.37 -6.28 26.75
N LEU A 246 11.09 -5.33 27.35
CA LEU A 246 11.53 -4.10 26.68
C LEU A 246 12.51 -4.40 25.55
N ILE A 247 13.56 -5.20 25.80
CA ILE A 247 14.56 -5.55 24.79
C ILE A 247 13.92 -6.30 23.64
N TRP A 248 13.08 -7.30 23.95
CA TRP A 248 12.38 -8.10 22.94
C TRP A 248 11.41 -7.24 22.11
N GLY A 249 10.62 -6.38 22.76
CA GLY A 249 9.72 -5.43 22.11
C GLY A 249 10.43 -4.45 21.18
N VAL A 250 11.57 -3.89 21.62
CA VAL A 250 12.37 -2.98 20.79
C VAL A 250 12.98 -3.71 19.60
N ALA A 251 13.55 -4.89 19.80
CA ALA A 251 14.16 -5.67 18.72
C ALA A 251 13.12 -6.09 17.66
N ALA A 252 11.96 -6.60 18.10
CA ALA A 252 10.85 -6.97 17.23
C ALA A 252 10.26 -5.75 16.51
N GLY A 253 10.08 -4.63 17.22
CA GLY A 253 9.61 -3.38 16.63
C GLY A 253 10.57 -2.84 15.56
N TRP A 254 11.88 -2.95 15.78
CA TRP A 254 12.89 -2.55 14.81
C TRP A 254 12.90 -3.47 13.58
N ALA A 255 12.85 -4.79 13.77
CA ALA A 255 12.76 -5.75 12.68
C ALA A 255 11.47 -5.55 11.84
N SER A 256 10.34 -5.31 12.52
CA SER A 256 9.06 -5.00 11.88
C SER A 256 9.12 -3.69 11.09
N ALA A 257 9.67 -2.62 11.66
CA ALA A 257 9.83 -1.34 10.98
C ALA A 257 10.77 -1.43 9.77
N ALA A 258 11.87 -2.18 9.88
CA ALA A 258 12.78 -2.43 8.75
C ALA A 258 12.08 -3.21 7.62
N ALA A 259 11.25 -4.20 7.95
CA ALA A 259 10.49 -4.96 6.97
C ALA A 259 9.38 -4.12 6.30
N VAL A 260 8.68 -3.25 7.05
CA VAL A 260 7.75 -2.26 6.48
C VAL A 260 8.50 -1.27 5.56
N GLY A 261 9.70 -0.85 5.94
CA GLY A 261 10.57 -0.01 5.10
C GLY A 261 10.93 -0.69 3.77
N SER A 262 11.34 -1.96 3.79
CA SER A 262 11.59 -2.71 2.56
C SER A 262 10.31 -2.94 1.74
N ALA A 263 9.15 -3.18 2.39
CA ALA A 263 7.86 -3.25 1.69
C ALA A 263 7.53 -1.92 0.97
N ARG A 264 7.98 -0.79 1.53
CA ARG A 264 7.85 0.52 0.90
C ARG A 264 8.76 0.68 -0.30
N ASP A 265 10.07 0.54 -0.07
CA ASP A 265 11.12 0.88 -1.04
C ASP A 265 11.22 -0.13 -2.18
N ASP A 266 11.31 -1.43 -1.86
CA ASP A 266 11.44 -2.54 -2.83
C ASP A 266 10.08 -3.06 -3.32
N GLY A 267 8.98 -2.55 -2.75
CA GLY A 267 7.61 -2.95 -3.07
C GLY A 267 6.82 -1.78 -3.65
N SER A 268 6.05 -1.10 -2.80
CA SER A 268 5.04 -0.12 -3.24
C SER A 268 5.58 1.05 -4.06
N GLN A 269 6.73 1.65 -3.71
CA GLN A 269 7.31 2.76 -4.46
C GLN A 269 7.85 2.30 -5.82
N GLN A 270 8.53 1.15 -5.85
CA GLN A 270 9.01 0.57 -7.08
C GLN A 270 7.85 0.22 -8.03
N VAL A 271 6.80 -0.40 -7.49
CA VAL A 271 5.56 -0.70 -8.22
C VAL A 271 4.93 0.57 -8.77
N ASP A 272 4.86 1.65 -7.99
CA ASP A 272 4.26 2.90 -8.43
C ASP A 272 4.99 3.49 -9.65
N VAL A 273 6.32 3.54 -9.64
CA VAL A 273 7.10 4.01 -10.79
C VAL A 273 6.85 3.15 -12.04
N LEU A 274 6.78 1.83 -11.88
CA LEU A 274 6.50 0.90 -12.98
C LEU A 274 5.08 1.06 -13.52
N VAL A 275 4.10 1.26 -12.65
CA VAL A 275 2.70 1.52 -13.02
C VAL A 275 2.62 2.83 -13.80
N GLN A 276 3.27 3.90 -13.35
CA GLN A 276 3.31 5.17 -14.08
C GLN A 276 3.98 5.01 -15.45
N ALA A 277 5.10 4.28 -15.55
CA ALA A 277 5.77 4.02 -16.83
C ALA A 277 4.83 3.29 -17.80
N ARG A 278 4.08 2.32 -17.28
CA ARG A 278 3.13 1.53 -18.04
C ARG A 278 1.91 2.34 -18.47
N ILE A 279 1.40 3.22 -17.61
CA ILE A 279 0.35 4.20 -17.95
C ILE A 279 0.78 5.05 -19.14
N VAL A 280 2.00 5.61 -19.09
CA VAL A 280 2.53 6.42 -20.19
C VAL A 280 2.68 5.59 -21.47
N ALA A 281 3.22 4.37 -21.38
CA ALA A 281 3.36 3.49 -22.54
C ALA A 281 2.01 3.15 -23.18
N LEU A 282 0.98 2.89 -22.38
CA LEU A 282 -0.37 2.63 -22.85
C LEU A 282 -1.00 3.85 -23.54
N THR A 283 -0.86 5.05 -22.96
CA THR A 283 -1.32 6.31 -23.58
C THR A 283 -0.65 6.55 -24.92
N CYS A 284 0.67 6.38 -24.95
CA CYS A 284 1.45 6.41 -26.16
C CYS A 284 0.87 5.42 -27.20
N ARG A 285 0.66 4.15 -26.85
CA ARG A 285 0.14 3.17 -27.81
C ARG A 285 -1.22 3.55 -28.39
N ALA A 286 -2.08 4.17 -27.59
CA ALA A 286 -3.34 4.72 -28.07
C ALA A 286 -3.11 5.85 -29.08
N ASP A 287 -2.21 6.80 -28.79
CA ASP A 287 -1.84 7.89 -29.71
C ASP A 287 -1.31 7.40 -31.06
N GLU A 288 -0.38 6.44 -31.04
CA GLU A 288 0.17 5.83 -32.26
C GLU A 288 -0.94 5.24 -33.13
N THR A 289 -1.85 4.49 -32.52
CA THR A 289 -2.94 3.81 -33.24
C THR A 289 -3.97 4.81 -33.77
N LEU A 290 -4.36 5.79 -32.95
CA LEU A 290 -5.36 6.80 -33.32
C LEU A 290 -4.87 7.76 -34.40
N THR A 291 -3.56 8.00 -34.47
CA THR A 291 -2.96 8.78 -35.56
C THR A 291 -3.28 8.16 -36.91
N LEU A 292 -3.19 6.83 -37.03
CA LEU A 292 -3.54 6.08 -38.25
C LEU A 292 -5.06 5.96 -38.47
N VAL A 293 -5.86 5.86 -37.41
CA VAL A 293 -7.33 5.84 -37.50
C VAL A 293 -7.86 7.18 -38.03
N ALA A 294 -7.25 8.30 -37.62
CA ALA A 294 -7.69 9.64 -37.97
C ALA A 294 -7.42 10.04 -39.43
N ARG A 295 -6.68 9.23 -40.21
CA ARG A 295 -6.45 9.37 -41.67
C ARG A 295 -6.24 10.82 -42.13
N GLY A 296 -5.28 11.51 -41.52
CA GLY A 296 -4.91 12.89 -41.85
C GLY A 296 -5.28 13.96 -40.81
N ASP A 297 -6.09 13.60 -39.80
CA ASP A 297 -6.46 14.48 -38.67
C ASP A 297 -5.76 14.02 -37.35
N GLY A 298 -4.60 13.36 -37.47
CA GLY A 298 -3.91 12.69 -36.38
C GLY A 298 -2.83 13.52 -35.66
N THR A 299 -2.59 14.77 -36.07
CA THR A 299 -1.46 15.59 -35.58
C THR A 299 -1.42 15.75 -34.08
N ALA A 300 -2.57 15.93 -33.42
CA ALA A 300 -2.63 16.09 -31.97
C ALA A 300 -2.14 14.83 -31.22
N TYR A 301 -2.43 13.64 -31.74
CA TYR A 301 -1.99 12.38 -31.15
C TYR A 301 -0.48 12.20 -31.30
N GLU A 302 0.07 12.51 -32.48
CA GLU A 302 1.52 12.47 -32.70
C GLU A 302 2.26 13.48 -31.80
N GLU A 303 1.74 14.69 -31.63
CA GLU A 303 2.34 15.68 -30.72
C GLU A 303 2.34 15.21 -29.26
N GLU A 304 1.29 14.53 -28.81
CA GLU A 304 1.23 13.96 -27.46
C GLU A 304 2.21 12.80 -27.31
N TRP A 305 2.28 11.91 -28.30
CA TRP A 305 3.26 10.84 -28.37
C TRP A 305 4.70 11.36 -28.23
N GLN A 306 5.08 12.37 -29.01
CA GLN A 306 6.42 12.96 -28.98
C GLN A 306 6.76 13.60 -27.63
N LYS A 307 5.76 14.09 -26.88
CA LYS A 307 5.95 14.63 -25.52
C LYS A 307 6.16 13.51 -24.50
N LEU A 308 5.44 12.40 -24.65
CA LEU A 308 5.41 11.30 -23.67
C LEU A 308 6.53 10.27 -23.88
N ALA A 309 6.83 9.88 -25.11
CA ALA A 309 7.80 8.83 -25.44
C ALA A 309 9.20 9.02 -24.79
N PRO A 310 9.76 10.23 -24.68
CA PRO A 310 11.03 10.44 -23.99
C PRO A 310 11.00 10.10 -22.49
N THR A 311 9.82 10.08 -21.85
CA THR A 311 9.66 9.75 -20.42
C THR A 311 9.63 8.25 -20.14
N ILE A 312 9.69 7.41 -21.18
CA ILE A 312 9.76 5.95 -21.08
C ILE A 312 10.85 5.37 -21.98
N SER A 313 11.91 6.13 -22.26
CA SER A 313 12.99 5.70 -23.17
C SER A 313 14.01 4.74 -22.53
N GLY A 314 14.15 4.80 -21.19
CA GLY A 314 15.17 4.09 -20.44
C GLY A 314 16.61 4.58 -20.68
N LYS A 315 16.81 5.62 -21.48
CA LYS A 315 18.13 6.20 -21.77
C LYS A 315 18.66 7.01 -20.60
N GLY A 316 17.77 7.56 -19.77
CA GLY A 316 18.16 8.40 -18.62
C GLY A 316 18.67 9.78 -19.01
N GLU A 317 18.36 10.25 -20.22
CA GLU A 317 18.67 11.60 -20.71
C GLU A 317 17.70 12.67 -20.15
N ASN A 318 16.59 12.21 -19.56
CA ASN A 318 15.52 13.05 -19.03
C ASN A 318 15.25 12.66 -17.57
N ASP A 319 15.26 13.62 -16.65
CA ASP A 319 14.94 13.40 -15.23
C ASP A 319 13.51 12.89 -14.99
N LYS A 320 12.65 12.95 -16.01
CA LYS A 320 11.30 12.38 -16.00
C LYS A 320 11.23 10.97 -16.58
N ASP A 321 12.34 10.36 -17.00
CA ASP A 321 12.38 9.01 -17.55
C ASP A 321 12.06 7.96 -16.48
N LEU A 322 10.83 7.43 -16.54
CA LEU A 322 10.27 6.49 -15.58
C LEU A 322 10.94 5.11 -15.67
N LEU A 323 11.37 4.67 -16.87
CA LEU A 323 12.09 3.41 -17.00
C LEU A 323 13.52 3.51 -16.47
N ALA A 324 14.17 4.68 -16.63
CA ALA A 324 15.45 4.93 -16.01
C ALA A 324 15.34 4.97 -14.47
N LYS A 325 14.29 5.59 -13.93
CA LYS A 325 13.99 5.57 -12.48
C LYS A 325 13.72 4.17 -11.96
N ALA A 326 12.87 3.40 -12.66
CA ALA A 326 12.60 2.01 -12.32
C ALA A 326 13.88 1.16 -12.31
N ARG A 327 14.79 1.37 -13.27
CA ARG A 327 16.08 0.68 -13.32
C ARG A 327 16.99 1.04 -12.14
N ALA A 328 16.99 2.31 -11.73
CA ALA A 328 17.79 2.76 -10.60
C ALA A 328 17.25 2.26 -9.26
N ALA A 329 15.93 2.13 -9.13
CA ALA A 329 15.26 1.63 -7.93
C ALA A 329 15.28 0.09 -7.82
N ALA A 330 15.53 -0.63 -8.91
CA ALA A 330 15.51 -2.09 -8.91
C ALA A 330 16.73 -2.71 -8.19
N SER A 331 16.50 -3.12 -6.94
CA SER A 331 17.43 -3.87 -6.10
C SER A 331 17.34 -5.38 -6.35
N ASP A 332 16.13 -5.89 -6.58
CA ASP A 332 15.87 -7.31 -6.82
C ASP A 332 16.34 -7.75 -8.24
N PRO A 333 17.11 -8.85 -8.37
CA PRO A 333 17.60 -9.31 -9.67
C PRO A 333 16.49 -9.69 -10.66
N ALA A 334 15.39 -10.27 -10.17
CA ALA A 334 14.29 -10.73 -10.99
C ALA A 334 13.44 -9.55 -11.48
N ILE A 335 13.31 -8.47 -10.71
CA ILE A 335 12.70 -7.22 -11.17
C ILE A 335 13.64 -6.49 -12.14
N SER A 336 14.92 -6.38 -11.78
CA SER A 336 15.96 -5.74 -12.61
C SER A 336 16.03 -6.32 -14.02
N GLN A 337 15.91 -7.64 -14.15
CA GLN A 337 15.87 -8.31 -15.45
C GLN A 337 14.68 -7.85 -16.30
N GLN A 338 13.48 -7.79 -15.71
CA GLN A 338 12.25 -7.39 -16.39
C GLN A 338 12.32 -5.92 -16.81
N VAL A 339 12.85 -5.04 -15.94
CA VAL A 339 13.02 -3.62 -16.27
C VAL A 339 14.00 -3.41 -17.42
N ARG A 340 15.11 -4.15 -17.47
CA ARG A 340 16.05 -4.07 -18.60
C ARG A 340 15.39 -4.53 -19.90
N ALA A 341 14.68 -5.65 -19.88
CA ALA A 341 13.92 -6.13 -21.03
C ALA A 341 12.84 -5.11 -21.47
N ALA A 342 12.15 -4.47 -20.53
CA ALA A 342 11.21 -3.39 -20.82
C ALA A 342 11.90 -2.22 -21.53
N ILE A 343 13.08 -1.78 -21.07
CA ILE A 343 13.85 -0.71 -21.72
C ILE A 343 14.21 -1.07 -23.16
N ASP A 344 14.72 -2.28 -23.39
CA ASP A 344 15.10 -2.75 -24.73
C ASP A 344 13.88 -2.77 -25.67
N ASN A 345 12.73 -3.24 -25.18
CA ASN A 345 11.49 -3.26 -25.95
C ASN A 345 10.90 -1.87 -26.18
N ALA A 346 11.03 -0.93 -25.23
CA ALA A 346 10.62 0.46 -25.42
C ALA A 346 11.44 1.13 -26.53
N GLN A 347 12.74 0.86 -26.60
CA GLN A 347 13.61 1.38 -27.66
C GLN A 347 13.28 0.76 -29.01
N ALA A 348 13.04 -0.56 -29.06
CA ALA A 348 12.60 -1.24 -30.28
C ALA A 348 11.27 -0.68 -30.78
N TRP A 349 10.32 -0.42 -29.87
CA TRP A 349 9.02 0.16 -30.20
C TRP A 349 9.14 1.60 -30.72
N GLN A 350 9.95 2.45 -30.10
CA GLN A 350 10.19 3.82 -30.59
C GLN A 350 10.84 3.83 -31.99
N GLU A 351 11.68 2.85 -32.30
CA GLU A 351 12.25 2.68 -33.64
C GLU A 351 11.20 2.20 -34.65
N ALA A 352 10.34 1.26 -34.27
CA ALA A 352 9.21 0.82 -35.10
C ALA A 352 8.23 1.95 -35.37
N HIS A 353 7.91 2.76 -34.35
CA HIS A 353 7.09 3.95 -34.46
C HIS A 353 7.66 4.95 -35.47
N ARG A 354 8.98 5.22 -35.43
CA ARG A 354 9.61 6.14 -36.39
C ARG A 354 9.44 5.65 -37.84
N LYS A 355 9.64 4.35 -38.08
CA LYS A 355 9.41 3.75 -39.40
C LYS A 355 7.95 3.80 -39.83
N LEU A 356 7.03 3.56 -38.90
CA LEU A 356 5.60 3.72 -39.12
C LEU A 356 5.28 5.15 -39.57
N ARG A 357 5.80 6.17 -38.87
CA ARG A 357 5.63 7.59 -39.26
C ARG A 357 6.22 7.90 -40.62
N GLU A 358 7.42 7.41 -40.94
CA GLU A 358 8.03 7.59 -42.26
C GLU A 358 7.17 7.01 -43.40
N MET A 359 6.54 5.84 -43.17
CA MET A 359 5.62 5.25 -44.14
C MET A 359 4.32 6.06 -44.25
N ASP A 360 3.75 6.51 -43.14
CA ASP A 360 2.52 7.30 -43.12
C ASP A 360 2.72 8.67 -43.79
N ASP A 361 3.77 9.40 -43.42
CA ASP A 361 4.11 10.72 -43.96
C ASP A 361 4.49 10.69 -45.45
N SER A 362 4.97 9.55 -45.96
CA SER A 362 5.24 9.33 -47.38
C SER A 362 4.02 8.86 -48.18
N GLY A 363 2.84 8.78 -47.54
CA GLY A 363 1.59 8.36 -48.17
C GLY A 363 1.44 6.84 -48.33
N GLN A 364 2.34 6.05 -47.75
CA GLN A 364 2.30 4.58 -47.79
C GLN A 364 1.47 4.02 -46.61
N TYR A 365 0.22 4.46 -46.52
CA TYR A 365 -0.69 4.16 -45.40
C TYR A 365 -0.79 2.66 -45.09
N ASP A 366 -0.96 1.81 -46.10
CA ASP A 366 -1.10 0.36 -45.89
C ASP A 366 0.15 -0.26 -45.26
N LYS A 367 1.34 0.28 -45.56
CA LYS A 367 2.60 -0.16 -44.93
C LYS A 367 2.72 0.35 -43.50
N ALA A 368 2.28 1.58 -43.23
CA ALA A 368 2.24 2.12 -41.88
C ALA A 368 1.30 1.29 -40.99
N VAL A 369 0.11 0.94 -41.50
CA VAL A 369 -0.84 0.04 -40.83
C VAL A 369 -0.21 -1.34 -40.59
N ALA A 370 0.47 -1.92 -41.59
CA ALA A 370 1.14 -3.21 -41.42
C ALA A 370 2.17 -3.20 -40.28
N ILE A 371 2.99 -2.15 -40.16
CA ILE A 371 3.94 -2.00 -39.03
C ILE A 371 3.19 -1.79 -37.70
N ALA A 372 2.06 -1.08 -37.73
CA ALA A 372 1.31 -0.74 -36.52
C ALA A 372 0.62 -1.93 -35.87
N VAL A 373 0.12 -2.89 -36.66
CA VAL A 373 -0.70 -4.03 -36.19
C VAL A 373 -0.11 -5.40 -36.50
N GLY A 374 1.02 -5.46 -37.19
CA GLY A 374 1.68 -6.70 -37.58
C GLY A 374 2.28 -7.49 -36.42
N ASP A 375 2.67 -8.72 -36.70
CA ASP A 375 3.17 -9.71 -35.74
C ASP A 375 4.67 -9.99 -35.88
N ASP A 376 5.38 -9.29 -36.77
CA ASP A 376 6.83 -9.42 -36.86
C ASP A 376 7.51 -8.84 -35.62
N ASP A 377 8.67 -9.38 -35.26
CA ASP A 377 9.46 -8.93 -34.10
C ASP A 377 9.85 -7.44 -34.15
N LYS A 378 9.84 -6.84 -35.34
CA LYS A 378 10.20 -5.44 -35.59
C LYS A 378 8.98 -4.52 -35.68
N ASP A 379 7.77 -5.06 -35.63
CA ASP A 379 6.54 -4.30 -35.71
C ASP A 379 6.24 -3.61 -34.39
N ALA A 380 5.50 -2.50 -34.48
CA ALA A 380 5.22 -1.66 -33.33
C ALA A 380 4.35 -2.39 -32.30
N ALA A 381 3.34 -3.15 -32.75
CA ALA A 381 2.49 -3.94 -31.88
C ALA A 381 3.28 -4.99 -31.08
N THR A 382 4.16 -5.75 -31.75
CA THR A 382 4.96 -6.80 -31.11
C THR A 382 5.94 -6.23 -30.07
N ALA A 383 6.67 -5.16 -30.43
CA ALA A 383 7.60 -4.51 -29.50
C ALA A 383 6.87 -3.90 -28.30
N PHE A 384 5.71 -3.26 -28.52
CA PHE A 384 4.86 -2.74 -27.45
C PHE A 384 4.34 -3.84 -26.53
N ASN A 385 3.82 -4.95 -27.07
CA ASN A 385 3.30 -6.05 -26.26
C ASN A 385 4.38 -6.62 -25.34
N LYS A 386 5.62 -6.81 -25.85
CA LYS A 386 6.76 -7.23 -25.02
C LYS A 386 7.11 -6.21 -23.94
N LEU A 387 7.05 -4.92 -24.24
CA LEU A 387 7.21 -3.86 -23.23
C LEU A 387 6.14 -3.98 -22.13
N ASP A 388 4.87 -4.09 -22.50
CA ASP A 388 3.76 -4.21 -21.57
C ASP A 388 3.87 -5.46 -20.69
N GLU A 389 4.23 -6.60 -21.27
CA GLU A 389 4.43 -7.87 -20.56
C GLU A 389 5.57 -7.80 -19.53
N ASN A 390 6.70 -7.21 -19.90
CA ASN A 390 7.83 -7.05 -18.98
C ASN A 390 7.51 -6.06 -17.85
N LEU A 391 6.81 -4.96 -18.15
CA LEU A 391 6.34 -4.03 -17.12
C LEU A 391 5.32 -4.70 -16.19
N SER A 392 4.37 -5.47 -16.74
CA SER A 392 3.39 -6.21 -15.94
C SER A 392 4.07 -7.24 -15.04
N SER A 393 5.06 -7.96 -15.55
CA SER A 393 5.83 -8.95 -14.79
C SER A 393 6.65 -8.29 -13.68
N ALA A 394 7.25 -7.13 -13.95
CA ALA A 394 7.97 -6.34 -12.95
C ALA A 394 7.03 -5.84 -11.84
N ILE A 395 5.84 -5.33 -12.20
CA ILE A 395 4.81 -4.89 -11.26
C ILE A 395 4.36 -6.04 -10.37
N GLN A 396 4.07 -7.20 -10.95
CA GLN A 396 3.62 -8.37 -10.21
C GLN A 396 4.66 -8.85 -9.19
N LYS A 397 5.94 -8.91 -9.59
CA LYS A 397 7.04 -9.24 -8.68
C LYS A 397 7.22 -8.22 -7.56
N GLY A 398 7.08 -6.92 -7.86
CA GLY A 398 7.11 -5.88 -6.83
C GLY A 398 5.97 -6.02 -5.81
N ARG A 399 4.76 -6.40 -6.26
CA ARG A 399 3.63 -6.72 -5.37
C ARG A 399 3.89 -7.95 -4.50
N GLU A 400 4.43 -9.02 -5.09
CA GLU A 400 4.83 -10.21 -4.34
C GLU A 400 5.88 -9.86 -3.27
N LYS A 401 6.84 -8.99 -3.60
CA LYS A 401 7.84 -8.50 -2.65
C LYS A 401 7.23 -7.68 -1.52
N PHE A 402 6.28 -6.82 -1.84
CA PHE A 402 5.51 -6.07 -0.84
C PHE A 402 4.79 -7.02 0.14
N VAL A 403 4.11 -8.05 -0.37
CA VAL A 403 3.39 -9.02 0.46
C VAL A 403 4.36 -9.83 1.33
N GLU A 404 5.49 -10.28 0.77
CA GLU A 404 6.54 -10.99 1.50
C GLU A 404 7.14 -10.15 2.64
N SER A 405 7.49 -8.89 2.36
CA SER A 405 8.05 -7.97 3.34
C SER A 405 7.03 -7.60 4.42
N THR A 406 5.75 -7.42 4.07
CA THR A 406 4.67 -7.17 5.03
C THR A 406 4.42 -8.39 5.93
N SER A 407 4.42 -9.60 5.36
CA SER A 407 4.33 -10.85 6.13
C SER A 407 5.54 -11.01 7.08
N SER A 408 6.74 -10.66 6.63
CA SER A 408 7.94 -10.63 7.47
C SER A 408 7.80 -9.62 8.63
N ALA A 409 7.20 -8.46 8.37
CA ALA A 409 6.91 -7.45 9.39
C ALA A 409 5.91 -7.94 10.45
N GLN A 410 4.90 -8.71 10.03
CA GLN A 410 3.94 -9.35 10.92
C GLN A 410 4.60 -10.46 11.75
N ASN A 411 5.38 -11.32 11.11
CA ASN A 411 6.08 -12.44 11.75
C ASN A 411 7.09 -11.97 12.82
N ALA A 412 7.73 -10.81 12.62
CA ALA A 412 8.59 -10.19 13.63
C ALA A 412 7.85 -9.85 14.94
N LEU A 413 6.54 -9.61 14.87
CA LEU A 413 5.70 -9.29 16.03
C LEU A 413 4.97 -10.52 16.61
N THR A 414 4.98 -11.66 15.91
CA THR A 414 4.27 -12.87 16.32
C THR A 414 4.77 -13.37 17.68
N GLY A 415 3.81 -13.72 18.55
CA GLY A 415 4.11 -14.22 19.91
C GLY A 415 4.47 -13.13 20.93
N LEU A 416 4.62 -11.87 20.51
CA LEU A 416 5.03 -10.80 21.40
C LEU A 416 3.87 -10.31 22.28
N VAL A 417 2.61 -10.36 21.81
CA VAL A 417 1.41 -10.09 22.64
C VAL A 417 1.30 -11.07 23.82
N PRO A 418 1.25 -12.41 23.61
CA PRO A 418 1.19 -13.36 24.73
C PRO A 418 2.49 -13.34 25.55
N GLY A 419 3.65 -13.12 24.93
CA GLY A 419 4.93 -13.01 25.62
C GLY A 419 4.98 -11.85 26.61
N VAL A 420 4.58 -10.64 26.17
CA VAL A 420 4.50 -9.44 27.02
C VAL A 420 3.45 -9.62 28.11
N ALA A 421 2.31 -10.24 27.83
CA ALA A 421 1.30 -10.53 28.84
C ALA A 421 1.86 -11.44 29.96
N VAL A 422 2.57 -12.52 29.60
CA VAL A 422 3.22 -13.41 30.56
C VAL A 422 4.30 -12.68 31.36
N LEU A 423 5.16 -11.88 30.70
CA LEU A 423 6.21 -11.11 31.38
C LEU A 423 5.64 -10.05 32.32
N ALA A 424 4.54 -9.40 31.96
CA ALA A 424 3.84 -8.45 32.83
C ALA A 424 3.26 -9.13 34.07
N LEU A 425 2.68 -10.33 33.93
CA LEU A 425 2.20 -11.14 35.06
C LEU A 425 3.35 -11.58 35.98
N ILE A 426 4.48 -12.02 35.42
CA ILE A 426 5.69 -12.35 36.18
C ILE A 426 6.20 -11.09 36.92
N GLY A 427 6.21 -9.94 36.26
CA GLY A 427 6.58 -8.65 36.83
C GLY A 427 5.70 -8.25 38.02
N ALA A 428 4.37 -8.33 37.86
CA ALA A 428 3.41 -8.03 38.91
C ALA A 428 3.52 -9.02 40.09
N GLY A 429 3.64 -10.32 39.80
CA GLY A 429 3.81 -11.37 40.80
C GLY A 429 5.12 -11.23 41.59
N GLY A 430 6.22 -10.95 40.90
CA GLY A 430 7.53 -10.72 41.51
C GLY A 430 7.55 -9.50 42.43
N ALA A 431 6.95 -8.38 42.00
CA ALA A 431 6.81 -7.18 42.81
C ALA A 431 5.98 -7.45 44.09
N LEU A 432 4.86 -8.16 43.95
CA LEU A 432 3.99 -8.52 45.06
C LEU A 432 4.69 -9.46 46.06
N MET A 433 5.34 -10.53 45.58
CA MET A 433 6.05 -11.48 46.44
C MET A 433 7.24 -10.83 47.14
N GLY A 434 8.03 -10.03 46.42
CA GLY A 434 9.19 -9.33 46.97
C GLY A 434 8.83 -8.40 48.11
N ILE A 435 7.68 -7.71 48.03
CA ILE A 435 7.24 -6.81 49.11
C ILE A 435 6.52 -7.58 50.23
N ARG A 436 5.74 -8.63 49.92
CA ARG A 436 5.09 -9.49 50.93
C ARG A 436 6.10 -10.22 51.82
N GLN A 437 7.19 -10.71 51.25
CA GLN A 437 8.25 -11.37 52.03
C GLN A 437 8.82 -10.42 53.09
N ARG A 438 8.97 -9.13 52.75
CA ARG A 438 9.44 -8.10 53.69
C ARG A 438 8.40 -7.69 54.72
N LEU A 439 7.12 -7.61 54.35
CA LEU A 439 6.04 -7.34 55.30
C LEU A 439 5.91 -8.44 56.37
N ARG A 440 6.28 -9.70 56.05
CA ARG A 440 6.31 -10.80 57.02
C ARG A 440 7.49 -10.75 57.98
N GLU A 441 8.61 -10.11 57.63
CA GLU A 441 9.77 -9.94 58.53
C GLU A 441 9.53 -8.87 59.62
N TYR A 442 8.49 -8.03 59.50
CA TYR A 442 8.12 -6.99 60.47
C TYR A 442 6.95 -7.37 61.39
N ARG A 443 6.37 -8.56 61.22
CA ARG A 443 5.41 -9.18 62.15
C ARG A 443 6.16 -10.17 63.01
#